data_AF-A0A9W7TMA4-F1
#
_entry.id   AF-A0A9W7TMA4-F1
#
_cell.length_a   1.000
_cell.length_b   1.000
_cell.length_c   1.000
_cell.angle_alpha   90.00
_cell.angle_beta   90.00
_cell.angle_gamma   90.00
#
_symmetry.space_group_name_H-M   'P 1'
#
loop_
_entity.id
_entity.type
_entity.pdbx_description
1 polymer ?
#
loop_
_entity_poly.entity_id
_entity_poly.type
_entity_poly.pdbx_seq_one_letter_code
_entity_poly.pdbx_strand_id
1 'polypeptide(L)'
;MLFQNKQEQEQESSSHPECHLSKRFKIFKKYIYKYEAEIQNGVKGTSPLKNGPKISCKVEIDVLQACSFELRTSECALTEAVGVNSDGTLTYAPVADAENFQTAMEKNVLKFVVEGETGVTLYSEDEKTHILNFKRGIISTLVVPVMGKEQSKDMITVHGICATEVKVNTREDIATDVTITRDLSGCDHFKAQRSHNSPLAIVTGLQYPLSKLIGSIQSCSYKFDNQKKHMTSATCTEKHIFLPFSYKNEYGISSLVKQTLTLQGTSKINDRVFAFRSTDRKDLALEAVQDKNLVQTSDALMTIFRDLKSMHKQPHDNERAHTFQRLVSELRGLEVEILKQATTQMMEEDKFLALQAVTQCGTPECVSSMLSILKTMDSDAVEVDAAVYALVMMHSPTGLLVKDILEIAQTRQSKPIMYALSNVVRR
;
A
#
# COMPACT_ATOMS: atom_id res chain seq x y z
N MET A 1 47.38 23.85 49.21
CA MET A 1 46.47 22.68 49.22
C MET A 1 45.60 22.83 47.98
N LEU A 2 46.00 22.31 46.81
CA LEU A 2 45.93 20.91 46.37
C LEU A 2 44.47 20.38 46.31
N PHE A 3 44.03 20.17 45.07
CA PHE A 3 43.06 19.17 44.59
C PHE A 3 41.67 19.10 45.24
N GLN A 4 40.63 19.46 44.47
CA GLN A 4 39.54 18.58 44.03
C GLN A 4 38.40 19.41 43.43
N ASN A 5 38.16 19.23 42.13
CA ASN A 5 36.84 19.08 41.50
C ASN A 5 37.00 19.12 39.98
N LYS A 6 37.43 17.96 39.46
CA LYS A 6 37.41 17.63 38.04
C LYS A 6 36.99 16.17 37.95
N GLN A 7 35.69 15.90 38.07
CA GLN A 7 35.02 14.64 37.71
C GLN A 7 33.52 14.76 38.00
N GLU A 8 32.79 15.28 37.03
CA GLU A 8 31.35 15.01 36.83
C GLU A 8 31.06 15.27 35.35
N GLN A 9 31.73 14.47 34.52
CA GLN A 9 31.46 14.32 33.10
C GLN A 9 31.80 12.86 32.77
N GLU A 10 30.86 11.95 33.01
CA GLU A 10 30.83 10.63 32.40
C GLU A 10 29.54 9.90 32.79
N GLN A 11 28.99 9.17 31.81
CA GLN A 11 27.86 8.25 31.89
C GLN A 11 26.45 8.84 31.72
N GLU A 12 26.21 9.51 30.59
CA GLU A 12 25.09 9.07 29.76
C GLU A 12 25.56 7.85 28.97
N SER A 13 25.22 6.67 29.46
CA SER A 13 25.39 5.42 28.73
C SER A 13 24.52 5.47 27.48
N SER A 14 25.13 5.74 26.32
CA SER A 14 24.53 5.46 25.02
C SER A 14 24.40 3.95 24.87
N SER A 15 23.38 3.35 25.48
CA SER A 15 22.97 1.98 25.16
C SER A 15 22.29 2.02 23.80
N HIS A 16 23.08 2.15 22.73
CA HIS A 16 22.58 1.90 21.39
C HIS A 16 22.10 0.45 21.36
N PRO A 17 20.83 0.18 21.02
CA PRO A 17 20.34 -1.18 20.88
C PRO A 17 21.23 -1.94 19.91
N GLU A 18 21.60 -3.17 20.27
CA GLU A 18 22.54 -3.99 19.49
C GLU A 18 22.01 -4.16 18.07
N CYS A 19 22.71 -3.59 17.09
CA CYS A 19 22.23 -3.67 15.72
C CYS A 19 22.74 -4.94 15.03
N HIS A 20 21.79 -5.82 14.71
CA HIS A 20 22.06 -7.11 14.07
C HIS A 20 22.57 -7.00 12.62
N LEU A 21 22.28 -5.90 11.92
CA LEU A 21 22.74 -5.67 10.54
C LEU A 21 24.23 -5.32 10.43
N SER A 22 24.88 -4.91 11.52
CA SER A 22 26.32 -4.59 11.54
C SER A 22 27.21 -5.75 11.09
N LYS A 23 26.73 -7.00 11.24
CA LYS A 23 27.40 -8.21 10.75
C LYS A 23 27.36 -8.37 9.23
N ARG A 24 26.38 -7.74 8.56
CA ARG A 24 26.14 -7.84 7.11
C ARG A 24 26.65 -6.60 6.37
N PHE A 25 26.43 -5.43 6.97
CA PHE A 25 26.79 -4.13 6.42
C PHE A 25 27.91 -3.51 7.23
N LYS A 26 29.11 -3.46 6.63
CA LYS A 26 30.28 -2.84 7.25
C LYS A 26 30.19 -1.33 7.10
N ILE A 27 30.55 -0.61 8.16
CA ILE A 27 30.66 0.86 8.12
C ILE A 27 31.67 1.32 7.07
N PHE A 28 31.47 2.52 6.55
CA PHE A 28 32.30 3.14 5.51
C PHE A 28 32.39 2.30 4.23
N LYS A 29 31.30 1.60 3.91
CA LYS A 29 31.14 0.87 2.65
C LYS A 29 29.89 1.34 1.91
N LYS A 30 30.03 1.35 0.59
CA LYS A 30 28.93 1.42 -0.36
C LYS A 30 28.65 0.03 -0.91
N TYR A 31 27.38 -0.33 -0.99
CA TYR A 31 26.89 -1.56 -1.61
C TYR A 31 26.01 -1.20 -2.79
N ILE A 32 26.32 -1.73 -3.98
CA ILE A 32 25.59 -1.43 -5.20
C ILE A 32 24.80 -2.68 -5.60
N TYR A 33 23.48 -2.55 -5.68
CA TYR A 33 22.56 -3.61 -6.07
C TYR A 33 21.85 -3.24 -7.37
N LYS A 34 21.58 -4.26 -8.20
CA LYS A 34 20.52 -4.19 -9.21
C LYS A 34 19.22 -4.63 -8.56
N TYR A 35 18.23 -3.75 -8.56
CA TYR A 35 16.87 -4.02 -8.09
C TYR A 35 15.94 -4.22 -9.28
N GLU A 36 15.16 -5.28 -9.26
CA GLU A 36 14.08 -5.52 -10.21
C GLU A 36 12.82 -5.93 -9.44
N ALA A 37 11.68 -5.34 -9.79
CA ALA A 37 10.38 -5.73 -9.26
C ALA A 37 9.39 -5.88 -10.42
N GLU A 38 8.66 -6.98 -10.47
CA GLU A 38 7.61 -7.20 -11.47
C GLU A 38 6.33 -7.67 -10.80
N ILE A 39 5.20 -7.22 -11.34
CA ILE A 39 3.88 -7.71 -10.96
C ILE A 39 3.31 -8.44 -12.16
N GLN A 40 2.86 -9.67 -11.93
CA GLN A 40 2.22 -10.50 -12.94
C GLN A 40 0.81 -10.86 -12.44
N ASN A 41 -0.20 -10.24 -13.03
CA ASN A 41 -1.59 -10.62 -12.81
C ASN A 41 -2.05 -11.58 -13.89
N GLY A 42 -2.86 -12.57 -13.53
CA GLY A 42 -3.41 -13.51 -14.50
C GLY A 42 -4.33 -14.55 -13.87
N VAL A 43 -4.84 -15.45 -14.71
CA VAL A 43 -5.70 -16.57 -14.28
C VAL A 43 -4.94 -17.87 -14.47
N LYS A 44 -4.21 -18.28 -13.43
CA LYS A 44 -3.34 -19.45 -13.48
C LYS A 44 -4.19 -20.71 -13.67
N GLY A 45 -3.89 -21.49 -14.71
CA GLY A 45 -4.58 -22.72 -15.08
C GLY A 45 -5.60 -22.56 -16.20
N THR A 46 -6.03 -21.34 -16.54
CA THR A 46 -7.05 -21.08 -17.56
C THR A 46 -6.53 -20.25 -18.72
N SER A 47 -5.74 -19.21 -18.45
CA SER A 47 -5.21 -18.31 -19.48
C SER A 47 -3.70 -18.15 -19.35
N PRO A 48 -2.95 -18.19 -20.47
CA PRO A 48 -1.53 -17.86 -20.46
C PRO A 48 -1.29 -16.34 -20.42
N LEU A 49 -2.34 -15.53 -20.62
CA LEU A 49 -2.24 -14.07 -20.62
C LEU A 49 -1.88 -13.57 -19.22
N LYS A 50 -0.85 -12.72 -19.18
CA LYS A 50 -0.41 -12.03 -17.98
C LYS A 50 -0.18 -10.57 -18.32
N ASN A 51 -0.40 -9.70 -17.34
CA ASN A 51 -0.08 -8.28 -17.45
C ASN A 51 0.56 -7.78 -16.16
N GLY A 52 1.10 -6.56 -16.23
CA GLY A 52 1.54 -5.81 -15.06
C GLY A 52 2.86 -5.07 -15.28
N PRO A 53 3.17 -4.14 -14.37
CA PRO A 53 4.36 -3.32 -14.45
C PRO A 53 5.63 -4.08 -14.04
N LYS A 54 6.75 -3.62 -14.57
CA LYS A 54 8.10 -3.97 -14.15
C LYS A 54 8.92 -2.71 -13.88
N ILE A 55 9.64 -2.73 -12.77
CA ILE A 55 10.56 -1.70 -12.34
C ILE A 55 11.96 -2.29 -12.32
N SER A 56 12.92 -1.52 -12.80
CA SER A 56 14.35 -1.80 -12.63
C SER A 56 15.03 -0.54 -12.13
N CYS A 57 15.87 -0.64 -11.11
CA CYS A 57 16.69 0.47 -10.62
C CYS A 57 18.06 -0.04 -10.19
N LYS A 58 19.07 0.82 -10.27
CA LYS A 58 20.30 0.66 -9.49
C LYS A 58 20.08 1.25 -8.11
N VAL A 59 20.46 0.51 -7.08
CA VAL A 59 20.31 0.89 -5.67
C VAL A 59 21.68 0.93 -5.04
N GLU A 60 22.05 2.08 -4.47
CA GLU A 60 23.27 2.24 -3.69
C GLU A 60 22.91 2.41 -2.21
N ILE A 61 23.56 1.62 -1.36
CA ILE A 61 23.42 1.67 0.10
C ILE A 61 24.76 2.10 0.69
N ASP A 62 24.79 3.31 1.22
CA ASP A 62 25.93 3.85 1.95
C ASP A 62 25.76 3.62 3.45
N VAL A 63 26.75 3.00 4.08
CA VAL A 63 26.76 2.71 5.51
C VAL A 63 27.65 3.72 6.21
N LEU A 64 27.09 4.87 6.60
CA LEU A 64 27.86 5.98 7.17
C LEU A 64 28.24 5.73 8.63
N GLN A 65 27.32 5.16 9.40
CA GLN A 65 27.54 4.78 10.79
C GLN A 65 26.96 3.38 11.02
N ALA A 66 27.22 2.78 12.18
CA ALA A 66 26.62 1.51 12.52
C ALA A 66 25.08 1.64 12.47
N CYS A 67 24.48 0.95 11.51
CA CYS A 67 23.02 0.86 11.33
C CYS A 67 22.30 2.16 11.01
N SER A 68 23.05 3.10 10.45
CA SER A 68 22.55 4.29 9.79
C SER A 68 22.95 4.24 8.33
N PHE A 69 21.97 4.33 7.45
CA PHE A 69 22.11 4.05 6.03
C PHE A 69 21.56 5.18 5.18
N GLU A 70 22.20 5.43 4.04
CA GLU A 70 21.61 6.21 2.96
C GLU A 70 21.31 5.30 1.78
N LEU A 71 20.07 5.39 1.28
CA LEU A 71 19.62 4.71 0.07
C LEU A 71 19.51 5.73 -1.06
N ARG A 72 20.24 5.47 -2.14
CA ARG A 72 20.17 6.21 -3.40
C ARG A 72 19.68 5.28 -4.49
N THR A 73 18.77 5.77 -5.31
CA THR A 73 18.32 5.06 -6.51
C THR A 73 18.72 5.86 -7.74
N SER A 74 19.19 5.17 -8.76
CA SER A 74 19.56 5.74 -10.06
C SER A 74 19.24 4.73 -11.17
N GLU A 75 19.30 5.17 -12.42
CA GLU A 75 19.06 4.30 -13.58
C GLU A 75 17.70 3.57 -13.46
N CYS A 76 16.68 4.28 -12.97
CA CYS A 76 15.36 3.72 -12.76
C CYS A 76 14.54 3.70 -14.04
N ALA A 77 13.88 2.59 -14.31
CA ALA A 77 12.98 2.40 -15.44
C ALA A 77 11.66 1.77 -14.98
N LEU A 78 10.55 2.31 -15.48
CA LEU A 78 9.21 1.77 -15.29
C LEU A 78 8.64 1.35 -16.65
N THR A 79 8.33 0.07 -16.77
CA THR A 79 7.79 -0.54 -17.97
C THR A 79 6.54 -1.35 -17.65
N GLU A 80 5.74 -1.69 -18.65
CA GLU A 80 4.56 -2.52 -18.52
C GLU A 80 4.55 -3.61 -19.59
N ALA A 81 3.98 -4.77 -19.25
CA ALA A 81 3.83 -5.87 -20.18
C ALA A 81 2.89 -5.49 -21.35
N VAL A 82 3.40 -5.51 -22.58
CA VAL A 82 2.66 -5.16 -23.81
C VAL A 82 2.33 -6.36 -24.68
N GLY A 83 2.87 -7.54 -24.37
CA GLY A 83 2.61 -8.75 -25.13
C GLY A 83 3.38 -9.96 -24.61
N VAL A 84 3.26 -11.05 -25.37
CA VAL A 84 3.94 -12.31 -25.11
C VAL A 84 4.76 -12.66 -26.35
N ASN A 85 6.05 -12.91 -26.17
CA ASN A 85 6.94 -13.41 -27.21
C ASN A 85 6.58 -14.84 -27.62
N SER A 86 7.13 -15.29 -28.75
CA SER A 86 6.96 -16.65 -29.30
C SER A 86 7.40 -17.76 -28.34
N ASP A 87 8.29 -17.45 -27.40
CA ASP A 87 8.80 -18.35 -26.37
C ASP A 87 7.97 -18.33 -25.06
N GLY A 88 6.89 -17.54 -25.02
CA GLY A 88 6.03 -17.39 -23.85
C GLY A 88 6.49 -16.35 -22.83
N THR A 89 7.57 -15.59 -23.11
CA THR A 89 8.06 -14.53 -22.21
C THR A 89 7.31 -13.22 -22.42
N LEU A 90 7.11 -12.44 -21.35
CA LEU A 90 6.47 -11.13 -21.44
C LEU A 90 7.40 -10.10 -22.10
N THR A 91 6.87 -9.34 -23.06
CA THR A 91 7.53 -8.16 -23.61
C THR A 91 7.10 -6.94 -22.82
N TYR A 92 8.06 -6.05 -22.54
CA TYR A 92 7.84 -4.84 -21.75
C TYR A 92 8.14 -3.59 -22.57
N ALA A 93 7.32 -2.56 -22.42
CA ALA A 93 7.57 -1.23 -23.01
C ALA A 93 7.47 -0.14 -21.94
N PRO A 94 8.16 1.01 -22.09
CA PRO A 94 8.01 2.14 -21.18
C PRO A 94 6.56 2.62 -21.08
N VAL A 95 6.13 2.97 -19.86
CA VAL A 95 4.82 3.59 -19.64
C VAL A 95 4.88 5.09 -19.93
N ALA A 96 3.73 5.73 -20.16
CA ALA A 96 3.66 7.16 -20.47
C ALA A 96 4.30 8.06 -19.39
N ASP A 97 4.23 7.67 -18.12
CA ASP A 97 4.76 8.44 -16.98
C ASP A 97 6.17 7.99 -16.51
N ALA A 98 6.88 7.22 -17.34
CA ALA A 98 8.15 6.60 -16.95
C ALA A 98 9.24 7.62 -16.57
N GLU A 99 9.32 8.75 -17.26
CA GLU A 99 10.31 9.81 -16.99
C GLU A 99 10.04 10.53 -15.66
N ASN A 100 8.77 10.81 -15.35
CA ASN A 100 8.37 11.42 -14.08
C ASN A 100 8.64 10.46 -12.91
N PHE A 101 8.36 9.16 -13.10
CA PHE A 101 8.69 8.13 -12.13
C PHE A 101 10.21 8.06 -11.88
N GLN A 102 11.00 8.02 -12.95
CA GLN A 102 12.46 8.00 -12.85
C GLN A 102 12.97 9.21 -12.08
N THR A 103 12.57 10.42 -12.51
CA THR A 103 12.96 11.67 -11.87
C THR A 103 12.60 11.66 -10.39
N ALA A 104 11.40 11.22 -10.03
CA ALA A 104 10.93 11.22 -8.65
C ALA A 104 11.68 10.19 -7.77
N MET A 105 11.96 8.99 -8.29
CA MET A 105 12.77 7.97 -7.60
C MET A 105 14.19 8.48 -7.35
N GLU A 106 14.82 9.09 -8.35
CA GLU A 106 16.23 9.50 -8.31
C GLU A 106 16.47 10.83 -7.58
N LYS A 107 15.41 11.62 -7.34
CA LYS A 107 15.51 12.97 -6.76
C LYS A 107 16.13 13.01 -5.36
N ASN A 108 15.62 12.18 -4.45
CA ASN A 108 15.89 12.30 -3.02
C ASN A 108 16.65 11.07 -2.48
N VAL A 109 17.63 11.34 -1.62
CA VAL A 109 18.32 10.31 -0.84
C VAL A 109 17.45 9.95 0.36
N LEU A 110 17.15 8.67 0.54
CA LEU A 110 16.39 8.21 1.70
C LEU A 110 17.34 7.75 2.80
N LYS A 111 17.28 8.41 3.95
CA LYS A 111 18.04 8.01 5.14
C LYS A 111 17.21 7.09 6.00
N PHE A 112 17.82 6.07 6.59
CA PHE A 112 17.13 5.20 7.52
C PHE A 112 18.05 4.64 8.60
N VAL A 113 17.46 4.35 9.75
CA VAL A 113 18.14 3.78 10.92
C VAL A 113 17.43 2.48 11.29
N VAL A 114 18.22 1.47 11.66
CA VAL A 114 17.72 0.17 12.12
C VAL A 114 18.08 -0.02 13.60
N GLU A 115 17.07 -0.26 14.42
CA GLU A 115 17.15 -0.35 15.88
C GLU A 115 16.58 -1.69 16.35
N GLY A 116 17.42 -2.53 16.97
CA GLY A 116 17.00 -3.87 17.40
C GLY A 116 16.65 -4.82 16.25
N GLU A 117 15.72 -5.75 16.49
CA GLU A 117 15.29 -6.76 15.50
C GLU A 117 14.17 -6.26 14.57
N THR A 118 13.29 -5.37 15.06
CA THR A 118 12.07 -4.94 14.35
C THR A 118 11.94 -3.43 14.18
N GLY A 119 12.85 -2.61 14.72
CA GLY A 119 12.80 -1.17 14.59
C GLY A 119 13.44 -0.68 13.30
N VAL A 120 12.67 -0.02 12.43
CA VAL A 120 13.20 0.70 11.26
C VAL A 120 12.54 2.07 11.19
N THR A 121 13.38 3.11 11.23
CA THR A 121 12.94 4.49 11.13
C THR A 121 13.49 5.11 9.85
N LEU A 122 12.62 5.71 9.05
CA LEU A 122 12.96 6.42 7.81
C LEU A 122 12.97 7.93 8.05
N TYR A 123 13.86 8.63 7.37
CA TYR A 123 13.94 10.09 7.33
C TYR A 123 13.88 10.54 5.88
N SER A 124 12.71 11.03 5.47
CA SER A 124 12.40 11.36 4.08
C SER A 124 12.00 12.83 3.96
N GLU A 125 12.72 13.57 3.12
CA GLU A 125 12.45 14.98 2.84
C GLU A 125 11.65 15.11 1.54
N ASP A 126 10.48 15.77 1.58
CA ASP A 126 9.69 16.16 0.40
C ASP A 126 9.50 15.08 -0.69
N GLU A 127 9.22 13.84 -0.28
CA GLU A 127 9.00 12.71 -1.19
C GLU A 127 7.52 12.32 -1.26
N LYS A 128 7.01 12.08 -2.49
CA LYS A 128 5.62 11.62 -2.67
C LYS A 128 5.46 10.23 -2.05
N THR A 129 4.33 9.97 -1.39
CA THR A 129 4.07 8.72 -0.66
C THR A 129 4.26 7.46 -1.52
N HIS A 130 3.82 7.46 -2.78
CA HIS A 130 4.00 6.31 -3.67
C HIS A 130 5.49 6.02 -3.98
N ILE A 131 6.32 7.05 -4.14
CA ILE A 131 7.77 6.91 -4.35
C ILE A 131 8.43 6.36 -3.09
N LEU A 132 8.09 6.92 -1.93
CA LEU A 132 8.59 6.44 -0.64
C LEU A 132 8.19 4.97 -0.39
N ASN A 133 6.99 4.56 -0.79
CA ASN A 133 6.54 3.17 -0.73
C ASN A 133 7.38 2.21 -1.59
N PHE A 134 7.85 2.63 -2.78
CA PHE A 134 8.80 1.82 -3.56
C PHE A 134 10.13 1.66 -2.81
N LYS A 135 10.66 2.73 -2.22
CA LYS A 135 11.91 2.67 -1.43
C LYS A 135 11.74 1.83 -0.15
N ARG A 136 10.58 1.89 0.52
CA ARG A 136 10.20 0.99 1.64
C ARG A 136 10.31 -0.48 1.23
N GLY A 137 9.83 -0.84 0.04
CA GLY A 137 9.95 -2.20 -0.50
C GLY A 137 11.40 -2.67 -0.65
N ILE A 138 12.27 -1.79 -1.16
CA ILE A 138 13.71 -2.07 -1.28
C ILE A 138 14.34 -2.28 0.10
N ILE A 139 14.06 -1.38 1.06
CA ILE A 139 14.57 -1.47 2.44
C ILE A 139 14.09 -2.75 3.12
N SER A 140 12.81 -3.08 3.01
CA SER A 140 12.25 -4.30 3.61
C SER A 140 12.91 -5.57 3.09
N THR A 141 13.42 -5.57 1.86
CA THR A 141 14.17 -6.71 1.31
C THR A 141 15.60 -6.78 1.86
N LEU A 142 16.21 -5.63 2.20
CA LEU A 142 17.58 -5.53 2.71
C LEU A 142 17.68 -5.78 4.23
N VAL A 143 16.65 -5.41 5.00
CA VAL A 143 16.63 -5.51 6.47
C VAL A 143 16.29 -6.93 6.91
N VAL A 144 17.26 -7.84 6.73
CA VAL A 144 17.13 -9.25 7.17
C VAL A 144 18.11 -9.52 8.30
N PRO A 145 17.65 -9.87 9.52
CA PRO A 145 18.54 -10.17 10.63
C PRO A 145 19.36 -11.43 10.35
N VAL A 146 20.39 -11.68 11.16
CA VAL A 146 21.24 -12.86 11.02
C VAL A 146 20.45 -14.11 11.43
N MET A 147 20.14 -14.95 10.45
CA MET A 147 19.34 -16.17 10.64
C MET A 147 20.25 -17.33 11.07
N GLY A 148 20.31 -17.56 12.39
CA GLY A 148 21.17 -18.58 12.99
C GLY A 148 20.48 -19.92 13.30
N LYS A 149 19.15 -19.97 13.33
CA LYS A 149 18.36 -21.17 13.66
C LYS A 149 17.06 -21.20 12.84
N GLU A 150 16.60 -22.40 12.52
CA GLU A 150 15.28 -22.63 11.92
C GLU A 150 14.21 -22.51 13.00
N GLN A 151 13.68 -21.30 13.16
CA GLN A 151 12.60 -21.00 14.08
C GLN A 151 11.76 -19.88 13.50
N SER A 152 10.48 -19.85 13.88
CA SER A 152 9.64 -18.67 13.62
C SER A 152 10.20 -17.46 14.38
N LYS A 153 10.25 -16.31 13.70
CA LYS A 153 10.70 -15.04 14.27
C LYS A 153 9.83 -13.90 13.75
N ASP A 154 9.63 -12.90 14.58
CA ASP A 154 9.01 -11.66 14.16
C ASP A 154 10.01 -10.83 13.35
N MET A 155 9.57 -10.36 12.19
CA MET A 155 10.36 -9.53 11.29
C MET A 155 9.57 -8.31 10.87
N ILE A 156 10.23 -7.16 10.84
CA ILE A 156 9.66 -5.93 10.30
C ILE A 156 9.69 -5.95 8.76
N THR A 157 8.58 -5.53 8.16
CA THR A 157 8.39 -5.54 6.72
C THR A 157 7.60 -4.30 6.28
N VAL A 158 7.40 -4.14 4.97
CA VAL A 158 6.44 -3.16 4.42
C VAL A 158 5.00 -3.40 4.87
N HIS A 159 4.65 -4.61 5.31
CA HIS A 159 3.35 -4.97 5.84
C HIS A 159 3.31 -4.92 7.39
N GLY A 160 4.33 -4.32 8.02
CA GLY A 160 4.49 -4.27 9.47
C GLY A 160 5.27 -5.46 10.03
N ILE A 161 5.04 -5.79 11.29
CA ILE A 161 5.66 -6.92 11.98
C ILE A 161 4.92 -8.20 11.59
N CYS A 162 5.67 -9.16 11.04
CA CYS A 162 5.15 -10.43 10.56
C CYS A 162 5.86 -11.60 11.22
N ALA A 163 5.09 -12.57 11.72
CA ALA A 163 5.61 -13.88 12.10
C ALA A 163 6.17 -14.57 10.84
N THR A 164 7.46 -14.88 10.86
CA THR A 164 8.21 -15.36 9.70
C THR A 164 8.89 -16.69 10.00
N GLU A 165 8.55 -17.70 9.23
CA GLU A 165 9.20 -19.00 9.26
C GLU A 165 10.53 -18.95 8.51
N VAL A 166 11.58 -19.47 9.13
CA VAL A 166 12.94 -19.46 8.58
C VAL A 166 13.41 -20.89 8.34
N LYS A 167 13.83 -21.17 7.12
CA LYS A 167 14.45 -22.42 6.69
C LYS A 167 15.86 -22.16 6.17
N VAL A 168 16.84 -22.90 6.66
CA VAL A 168 18.24 -22.78 6.22
C VAL A 168 18.48 -23.88 5.19
N ASN A 169 18.60 -23.50 3.92
CA ASN A 169 18.82 -24.47 2.84
C ASN A 169 20.27 -24.94 2.81
N THR A 170 21.22 -24.02 3.00
CA THR A 170 22.66 -24.29 2.97
C THR A 170 23.37 -23.54 4.09
N ARG A 171 24.31 -24.21 4.75
CA ARG A 171 25.13 -23.65 5.81
C ARG A 171 26.61 -23.99 5.60
N GLU A 172 27.44 -22.98 5.75
CA GLU A 172 28.90 -23.07 5.89
C GLU A 172 29.28 -22.50 7.27
N ASP A 173 30.18 -21.51 7.34
CA ASP A 173 30.47 -20.78 8.58
C ASP A 173 29.27 -19.94 9.03
N ILE A 174 28.45 -19.53 8.06
CA ILE A 174 27.14 -18.90 8.26
C ILE A 174 26.07 -19.62 7.43
N ALA A 175 24.79 -19.31 7.68
CA ALA A 175 23.73 -19.68 6.76
C ALA A 175 23.87 -18.88 5.46
N THR A 176 24.32 -19.54 4.38
CA THR A 176 24.61 -18.92 3.08
C THR A 176 23.43 -18.92 2.14
N ASP A 177 22.47 -19.84 2.32
CA ASP A 177 21.19 -19.88 1.60
C ASP A 177 20.04 -20.07 2.60
N VAL A 178 19.12 -19.10 2.63
CA VAL A 178 18.01 -19.06 3.58
C VAL A 178 16.72 -18.77 2.82
N THR A 179 15.70 -19.58 3.05
CA THR A 179 14.33 -19.28 2.64
C THR A 179 13.52 -18.83 3.84
N ILE A 180 12.82 -17.71 3.71
CA ILE A 180 11.82 -17.29 4.68
C ILE A 180 10.44 -17.32 4.05
N THR A 181 9.43 -17.67 4.84
CA THR A 181 8.02 -17.71 4.39
C THR A 181 7.13 -17.11 5.46
N ARG A 182 6.10 -16.38 5.04
CA ARG A 182 5.13 -15.77 5.96
C ARG A 182 3.75 -15.64 5.32
N ASP A 183 2.73 -15.80 6.15
CA ASP A 183 1.34 -15.46 5.83
C ASP A 183 1.12 -13.98 6.14
N LEU A 184 0.77 -13.19 5.12
CA LEU A 184 0.63 -11.75 5.26
C LEU A 184 -0.60 -11.35 6.06
N SER A 185 -1.60 -12.23 6.13
CA SER A 185 -2.80 -11.98 6.94
C SER A 185 -2.50 -11.89 8.44
N GLY A 186 -1.36 -12.44 8.88
CA GLY A 186 -0.89 -12.38 10.26
C GLY A 186 -0.05 -11.15 10.60
N CYS A 187 0.27 -10.27 9.64
CA CYS A 187 1.07 -9.08 9.91
C CYS A 187 0.22 -7.94 10.49
N ASP A 188 0.80 -7.16 11.40
CA ASP A 188 0.07 -6.12 12.16
C ASP A 188 -0.34 -4.87 11.35
N HIS A 189 0.32 -4.59 10.22
CA HIS A 189 0.00 -3.49 9.31
C HIS A 189 -0.47 -3.97 7.93
N PHE A 190 -0.74 -5.27 7.75
CA PHE A 190 -1.30 -5.77 6.51
C PHE A 190 -2.76 -5.32 6.37
N LYS A 191 -2.95 -4.22 5.64
CA LYS A 191 -4.27 -3.73 5.25
C LYS A 191 -4.61 -4.28 3.89
N ALA A 192 -5.31 -5.39 3.87
CA ALA A 192 -5.92 -5.88 2.64
C ALA A 192 -6.77 -4.77 2.00
N GLN A 193 -6.57 -4.56 0.71
CA GLN A 193 -7.35 -3.62 -0.09
C GLN A 193 -8.84 -3.92 0.10
N ARG A 194 -9.60 -2.89 0.45
CA ARG A 194 -11.05 -2.99 0.61
C ARG A 194 -11.69 -2.53 -0.68
N SER A 195 -12.56 -3.34 -1.26
CA SER A 195 -13.44 -2.83 -2.31
C SER A 195 -14.34 -1.76 -1.71
N HIS A 196 -14.50 -0.66 -2.43
CA HIS A 196 -15.57 0.30 -2.21
C HIS A 196 -16.89 -0.38 -2.58
N ASN A 197 -17.41 -1.17 -1.64
CA ASN A 197 -18.64 -1.92 -1.84
C ASN A 197 -19.82 -0.94 -1.86
N SER A 198 -20.76 -1.20 -2.77
CA SER A 198 -22.05 -0.53 -2.74
C SER A 198 -22.72 -0.73 -1.37
N PRO A 199 -23.40 0.28 -0.82
CA PRO A 199 -24.30 0.12 0.31
C PRO A 199 -25.44 -0.85 0.10
N LEU A 200 -25.80 -1.16 -1.15
CA LEU A 200 -26.74 -2.23 -1.45
C LEU A 200 -26.18 -3.63 -1.19
N ALA A 201 -24.88 -3.77 -0.91
CA ALA A 201 -24.26 -5.05 -0.59
C ALA A 201 -24.77 -5.67 0.73
N ILE A 202 -25.44 -4.90 1.62
CA ILE A 202 -26.14 -5.48 2.78
C ILE A 202 -27.24 -6.43 2.29
N VAL A 203 -28.05 -5.98 1.34
CA VAL A 203 -29.24 -6.71 0.88
C VAL A 203 -28.85 -8.05 0.26
N THR A 204 -27.71 -8.08 -0.43
CA THR A 204 -27.19 -9.28 -1.08
C THR A 204 -26.29 -10.13 -0.18
N GLY A 205 -26.01 -9.69 1.06
CA GLY A 205 -25.09 -10.37 1.97
C GLY A 205 -23.63 -10.36 1.51
N LEU A 206 -23.26 -9.49 0.56
CA LEU A 206 -21.92 -9.40 -0.02
C LEU A 206 -20.97 -8.49 0.76
N GLN A 207 -21.29 -8.19 2.03
CA GLN A 207 -20.44 -7.40 2.92
C GLN A 207 -19.27 -8.23 3.50
N TYR A 208 -18.60 -9.02 2.67
CA TYR A 208 -17.36 -9.68 3.05
C TYR A 208 -16.18 -8.74 2.77
N PRO A 209 -15.27 -8.52 3.74
CA PRO A 209 -14.06 -7.80 3.43
C PRO A 209 -13.26 -8.64 2.42
N LEU A 210 -12.82 -8.03 1.30
CA LEU A 210 -11.97 -8.70 0.30
C LEU A 210 -10.75 -9.38 0.95
N SER A 211 -10.30 -8.89 2.10
CA SER A 211 -9.26 -9.49 2.93
C SER A 211 -9.48 -10.97 3.27
N LYS A 212 -10.74 -11.40 3.37
CA LYS A 212 -11.10 -12.82 3.62
C LYS A 212 -11.26 -13.63 2.35
N LEU A 213 -11.30 -12.96 1.19
CA LEU A 213 -11.44 -13.57 -0.12
C LEU A 213 -10.10 -13.68 -0.85
N ILE A 214 -9.01 -13.16 -0.29
CA ILE A 214 -7.68 -13.16 -0.91
C ILE A 214 -6.68 -13.80 0.04
N GLY A 215 -6.14 -14.96 -0.34
CA GLY A 215 -5.00 -15.56 0.34
C GLY A 215 -3.71 -14.86 -0.06
N SER A 216 -2.89 -14.45 0.90
CA SER A 216 -1.67 -13.66 0.66
C SER A 216 -0.47 -14.28 1.38
N ILE A 217 0.48 -14.80 0.62
CA ILE A 217 1.68 -15.47 1.15
C ILE A 217 2.91 -14.84 0.51
N GLN A 218 3.95 -14.59 1.31
CA GLN A 218 5.25 -14.17 0.80
C GLN A 218 6.32 -15.22 1.11
N SER A 219 7.16 -15.53 0.12
CA SER A 219 8.35 -16.35 0.27
C SER A 219 9.56 -15.64 -0.30
N CYS A 220 10.65 -15.55 0.46
CA CYS A 220 11.90 -14.92 0.00
C CYS A 220 13.07 -15.88 0.16
N SER A 221 13.90 -15.97 -0.88
CA SER A 221 15.17 -16.69 -0.86
C SER A 221 16.32 -15.68 -0.81
N TYR A 222 17.21 -15.85 0.14
CA TYR A 222 18.37 -15.01 0.38
C TYR A 222 19.65 -15.80 0.22
N LYS A 223 20.63 -15.18 -0.42
CA LYS A 223 22.01 -15.69 -0.50
C LYS A 223 22.99 -14.71 0.13
N PHE A 224 23.95 -15.27 0.86
CA PHE A 224 24.98 -14.52 1.57
C PHE A 224 26.37 -15.01 1.20
N ASP A 225 27.31 -14.08 1.11
CA ASP A 225 28.74 -14.40 0.95
C ASP A 225 29.28 -14.98 2.26
N ASN A 226 29.87 -16.18 2.23
CA ASN A 226 30.33 -16.84 3.45
C ASN A 226 31.43 -16.04 4.19
N GLN A 227 32.37 -15.44 3.45
CA GLN A 227 33.52 -14.73 4.03
C GLN A 227 33.16 -13.29 4.44
N LYS A 228 32.50 -12.55 3.55
CA LYS A 228 32.15 -11.14 3.72
C LYS A 228 30.85 -10.94 4.49
N LYS A 229 30.01 -11.98 4.59
CA LYS A 229 28.73 -12.05 5.33
C LYS A 229 27.62 -11.14 4.83
N HIS A 230 27.86 -10.38 3.75
CA HIS A 230 26.85 -9.53 3.13
C HIS A 230 25.87 -10.31 2.27
N MET A 231 24.71 -9.72 1.99
CA MET A 231 23.72 -10.29 1.07
C MET A 231 24.20 -10.12 -0.38
N THR A 232 24.33 -11.24 -1.10
CA THR A 232 24.70 -11.25 -2.51
C THR A 232 23.47 -11.24 -3.42
N SER A 233 22.40 -11.91 -3.03
CA SER A 233 21.12 -11.82 -3.73
C SER A 233 19.93 -12.06 -2.80
N ALA A 234 18.80 -11.44 -3.13
CA ALA A 234 17.50 -11.74 -2.55
C ALA A 234 16.46 -11.84 -3.64
N THR A 235 15.59 -12.84 -3.57
CA THR A 235 14.44 -12.99 -4.45
C THR A 235 13.21 -13.24 -3.59
N CYS A 236 12.33 -12.25 -3.52
CA CYS A 236 11.05 -12.32 -2.82
C CYS A 236 9.91 -12.53 -3.82
N THR A 237 8.99 -13.42 -3.49
CA THR A 237 7.78 -13.70 -4.24
C THR A 237 6.59 -13.59 -3.31
N GLU A 238 5.71 -12.62 -3.57
CA GLU A 238 4.46 -12.42 -2.88
C GLU A 238 3.31 -12.83 -3.80
N LYS A 239 2.47 -13.74 -3.33
CA LYS A 239 1.36 -14.28 -4.09
C LYS A 239 0.05 -13.89 -3.41
N HIS A 240 -0.81 -13.22 -4.17
CA HIS A 240 -2.19 -12.96 -3.80
C HIS A 240 -3.10 -13.81 -4.69
N ILE A 241 -3.92 -14.67 -4.09
CA ILE A 241 -4.87 -15.51 -4.82
C ILE A 241 -6.29 -15.20 -4.35
N PHE A 242 -7.18 -14.92 -5.31
CA PHE A 242 -8.60 -14.82 -5.03
C PHE A 242 -9.14 -16.23 -4.74
N LEU A 243 -9.53 -16.46 -3.49
CA LEU A 243 -9.93 -17.76 -2.94
C LEU A 243 -11.24 -18.29 -3.55
N PRO A 244 -12.28 -17.46 -3.80
CA PRO A 244 -13.46 -17.95 -4.49
C PRO A 244 -13.09 -18.52 -5.86
N PHE A 245 -13.55 -19.74 -6.13
CA PHE A 245 -13.23 -20.50 -7.35
C PHE A 245 -11.73 -20.87 -7.50
N SER A 246 -10.91 -20.70 -6.46
CA SER A 246 -9.54 -21.21 -6.46
C SER A 246 -9.49 -22.71 -6.21
N TYR A 247 -8.45 -23.36 -6.72
CA TYR A 247 -8.15 -24.75 -6.44
C TYR A 247 -6.78 -24.89 -5.78
N LYS A 248 -6.73 -25.57 -4.63
CA LYS A 248 -5.51 -25.85 -3.84
C LYS A 248 -4.67 -24.61 -3.51
N ASN A 249 -5.29 -23.42 -3.42
CA ASN A 249 -4.59 -22.13 -3.27
C ASN A 249 -3.50 -21.90 -4.35
N GLU A 250 -3.57 -22.63 -5.45
CA GLU A 250 -2.57 -22.58 -6.52
C GLU A 250 -3.14 -21.96 -7.79
N TYR A 251 -4.31 -22.43 -8.22
CA TYR A 251 -4.95 -22.10 -9.48
C TYR A 251 -6.14 -21.15 -9.26
N GLY A 252 -6.34 -20.23 -10.18
CA GLY A 252 -7.36 -19.19 -10.09
C GLY A 252 -6.82 -17.81 -10.44
N ILE A 253 -7.62 -16.78 -10.15
CA ILE A 253 -7.24 -15.38 -10.33
C ILE A 253 -6.15 -15.05 -9.30
N SER A 254 -4.98 -14.64 -9.77
CA SER A 254 -3.85 -14.36 -8.89
C SER A 254 -3.01 -13.18 -9.38
N SER A 255 -2.40 -12.50 -8.42
CA SER A 255 -1.32 -11.54 -8.63
C SER A 255 -0.05 -12.09 -8.00
N LEU A 256 1.04 -12.07 -8.76
CA LEU A 256 2.37 -12.49 -8.32
C LEU A 256 3.30 -11.28 -8.37
N VAL A 257 3.77 -10.84 -7.22
CA VAL A 257 4.78 -9.80 -7.10
C VAL A 257 6.12 -10.47 -6.87
N LYS A 258 7.09 -10.20 -7.75
CA LYS A 258 8.45 -10.73 -7.62
C LYS A 258 9.43 -9.58 -7.51
N GLN A 259 10.21 -9.56 -6.44
CA GLN A 259 11.27 -8.60 -6.19
C GLN A 259 12.62 -9.31 -6.16
N THR A 260 13.62 -8.73 -6.81
CA THR A 260 14.97 -9.28 -6.89
C THR A 260 15.98 -8.17 -6.58
N LEU A 261 16.91 -8.43 -5.67
CA LEU A 261 18.09 -7.61 -5.43
C LEU A 261 19.32 -8.46 -5.69
N THR A 262 20.23 -7.98 -6.55
CA THR A 262 21.49 -8.68 -6.86
C THR A 262 22.67 -7.73 -6.68
N LEU A 263 23.61 -8.09 -5.81
CA LEU A 263 24.81 -7.31 -5.54
C LEU A 263 25.69 -7.25 -6.80
N GLN A 264 25.97 -6.03 -7.25
CA GLN A 264 26.86 -5.75 -8.39
C GLN A 264 28.28 -5.44 -7.89
N GLY A 265 28.42 -4.85 -6.70
CA GLY A 265 29.73 -4.54 -6.16
C GLY A 265 29.71 -3.85 -4.81
N THR A 266 30.90 -3.71 -4.22
CA THR A 266 31.12 -2.97 -2.97
C THR A 266 32.34 -2.08 -3.07
N SER A 267 32.26 -0.84 -2.59
CA SER A 267 33.39 0.09 -2.55
C SER A 267 33.53 0.72 -1.16
N LYS A 268 34.66 1.39 -0.90
CA LYS A 268 34.87 2.17 0.33
C LYS A 268 34.32 3.57 0.13
N ILE A 269 33.77 4.16 1.18
CA ILE A 269 33.35 5.57 1.22
C ILE A 269 34.08 6.29 2.35
N ASN A 270 34.30 7.59 2.16
CA ASN A 270 34.99 8.43 3.14
C ASN A 270 34.03 9.34 3.93
N ASP A 271 32.76 9.39 3.54
CA ASP A 271 31.75 10.17 4.25
C ASP A 271 31.42 9.53 5.60
N ARG A 272 31.20 10.38 6.61
CA ARG A 272 30.94 10.00 8.00
C ARG A 272 29.76 10.78 8.60
N VAL A 273 29.21 11.74 7.86
CA VAL A 273 28.19 12.66 8.39
C VAL A 273 26.81 12.07 8.11
N PHE A 274 26.16 11.58 9.15
CA PHE A 274 24.76 11.17 9.09
C PHE A 274 23.90 12.20 9.81
N ALA A 275 23.48 13.25 9.09
CA ALA A 275 22.61 14.30 9.60
C ALA A 275 21.19 14.12 9.05
N PHE A 276 20.18 14.19 9.91
CA PHE A 276 18.77 14.13 9.53
C PHE A 276 17.95 15.06 10.43
N ARG A 277 16.79 15.50 9.93
CA ARG A 277 15.83 16.28 10.71
C ARG A 277 14.89 15.32 11.44
N SER A 278 14.76 15.47 12.76
CA SER A 278 13.91 14.62 13.59
C SER A 278 12.41 14.74 13.27
N THR A 279 11.99 15.83 12.63
CA THR A 279 10.60 16.08 12.19
C THR A 279 10.16 15.21 11.02
N ASP A 280 11.11 14.66 10.27
CA ASP A 280 10.84 13.99 8.97
C ASP A 280 10.74 12.47 9.14
N ARG A 281 10.39 12.05 10.37
CA ARG A 281 10.33 10.66 10.78
C ARG A 281 9.13 9.94 10.14
N LYS A 282 9.41 8.80 9.53
CA LYS A 282 8.43 7.91 8.89
C LYS A 282 8.71 6.44 9.24
N ASP A 283 7.68 5.61 9.22
CA ASP A 283 7.80 4.17 9.47
C ASP A 283 8.07 3.39 8.16
N LEU A 284 8.55 2.14 8.30
CA LEU A 284 8.77 1.24 7.17
C LEU A 284 7.48 0.73 6.53
N ALA A 285 6.40 0.59 7.31
CA ALA A 285 5.13 0.08 6.81
C ALA A 285 4.57 0.97 5.68
N LEU A 286 3.87 0.37 4.72
CA LEU A 286 3.27 1.10 3.61
C LEU A 286 2.21 2.07 4.12
N GLU A 287 2.28 3.28 3.58
CA GLU A 287 1.22 4.27 3.74
C GLU A 287 0.24 4.17 2.57
N ALA A 288 -1.04 4.36 2.85
CA ALA A 288 -2.05 4.40 1.81
C ALA A 288 -1.78 5.58 0.87
N VAL A 289 -1.76 5.31 -0.44
CA VAL A 289 -1.72 6.36 -1.45
C VAL A 289 -3.16 6.76 -1.72
N GLN A 290 -3.45 8.07 -1.71
CA GLN A 290 -4.77 8.55 -2.10
C GLN A 290 -4.97 8.26 -3.59
N ASP A 291 -5.93 7.40 -3.91
CA ASP A 291 -6.34 7.10 -5.28
C ASP A 291 -7.40 8.14 -5.72
N LYS A 292 -6.95 9.40 -5.80
CA LYS A 292 -7.77 10.53 -6.25
C LYS A 292 -7.27 10.98 -7.62
N ASN A 293 -8.21 11.37 -8.48
CA ASN A 293 -7.87 11.90 -9.79
C ASN A 293 -6.98 13.15 -9.66
N LEU A 294 -5.92 13.24 -10.46
CA LEU A 294 -5.03 14.41 -10.45
C LEU A 294 -5.73 15.68 -10.96
N VAL A 295 -6.75 15.51 -11.80
CA VAL A 295 -7.62 16.57 -12.31
C VAL A 295 -9.03 16.30 -11.82
N GLN A 296 -9.58 17.23 -11.05
CA GLN A 296 -10.83 17.10 -10.32
C GLN A 296 -11.85 18.10 -10.87
N THR A 297 -12.58 17.75 -11.94
CA THR A 297 -13.69 18.57 -12.45
C THR A 297 -14.96 17.75 -12.58
N SER A 298 -16.11 18.40 -12.39
CA SER A 298 -17.42 17.77 -12.61
C SER A 298 -17.70 17.47 -14.08
N ASP A 299 -17.00 18.13 -15.01
CA ASP A 299 -17.38 18.14 -16.43
C ASP A 299 -17.23 16.78 -17.11
N ALA A 300 -16.12 16.07 -16.85
CA ALA A 300 -15.89 14.74 -17.39
C ALA A 300 -16.95 13.74 -16.88
N LEU A 301 -17.26 13.82 -15.58
CA LEU A 301 -18.29 13.01 -14.94
C LEU A 301 -19.69 13.31 -15.53
N MET A 302 -20.04 14.60 -15.66
CA MET A 302 -21.34 15.02 -16.18
C MET A 302 -21.52 14.65 -17.65
N THR A 303 -20.44 14.60 -18.43
CA THR A 303 -20.46 14.09 -19.79
C THR A 303 -20.86 12.61 -19.80
N ILE A 304 -20.19 11.77 -19.00
CA ILE A 304 -20.52 10.34 -18.87
C ILE A 304 -21.96 10.15 -18.36
N PHE A 305 -22.41 10.98 -17.41
CA PHE A 305 -23.77 10.93 -16.88
C PHE A 305 -24.83 11.22 -17.94
N ARG A 306 -24.63 12.27 -18.75
CA ARG A 306 -25.54 12.65 -19.85
C ARG A 306 -25.55 11.63 -20.96
N ASP A 307 -24.39 11.07 -21.30
CA ASP A 307 -24.27 9.98 -22.26
C ASP A 307 -25.10 8.78 -21.80
N LEU A 308 -24.92 8.36 -20.54
CA LEU A 308 -25.66 7.25 -19.96
C LEU A 308 -27.18 7.48 -19.93
N LYS A 309 -27.62 8.72 -19.65
CA LYS A 309 -29.02 9.12 -19.71
C LYS A 309 -29.59 9.00 -21.12
N SER A 310 -28.80 9.34 -22.14
CA SER A 310 -29.23 9.26 -23.55
C SER A 310 -29.37 7.82 -24.07
N MET A 311 -28.63 6.87 -23.48
CA MET A 311 -28.60 5.45 -23.87
C MET A 311 -29.89 4.67 -23.57
N HIS A 312 -30.90 5.28 -22.92
CA HIS A 312 -32.20 4.65 -22.68
C HIS A 312 -32.96 4.27 -23.98
N LYS A 313 -32.57 4.84 -25.13
CA LYS A 313 -33.31 4.77 -26.39
C LYS A 313 -32.84 3.68 -27.38
N GLN A 314 -31.77 2.94 -27.10
CA GLN A 314 -31.24 1.90 -28.01
C GLN A 314 -30.86 0.60 -27.27
N PRO A 315 -30.98 -0.58 -27.91
CA PRO A 315 -30.68 -1.88 -27.31
C PRO A 315 -29.17 -2.17 -27.27
N HIS A 316 -28.41 -1.30 -26.59
CA HIS A 316 -26.97 -1.47 -26.33
C HIS A 316 -26.75 -1.78 -24.83
N ASP A 317 -27.36 -2.86 -24.34
CA ASP A 317 -27.36 -3.21 -22.90
C ASP A 317 -25.94 -3.32 -22.31
N ASN A 318 -24.96 -3.81 -23.09
CA ASN A 318 -23.57 -3.93 -22.64
C ASN A 318 -22.84 -2.57 -22.52
N GLU A 319 -23.09 -1.65 -23.45
CA GLU A 319 -22.45 -0.32 -23.43
C GLU A 319 -22.99 0.54 -22.28
N ARG A 320 -24.29 0.41 -21.99
CA ARG A 320 -24.92 1.11 -20.88
C ARG A 320 -24.34 0.67 -19.54
N ALA A 321 -24.18 -0.63 -19.33
CA ALA A 321 -23.57 -1.17 -18.10
C ALA A 321 -22.11 -0.74 -17.93
N HIS A 322 -21.31 -0.81 -19.00
CA HIS A 322 -19.92 -0.33 -19.01
C HIS A 322 -19.84 1.18 -18.69
N THR A 323 -20.70 1.99 -19.32
CA THR A 323 -20.74 3.44 -19.08
C THR A 323 -21.13 3.78 -17.65
N PHE A 324 -22.09 3.04 -17.06
CA PHE A 324 -22.44 3.20 -15.65
C PHE A 324 -21.29 2.79 -14.71
N GLN A 325 -20.58 1.69 -14.99
CA GLN A 325 -19.41 1.31 -14.21
C GLN A 325 -18.30 2.37 -14.29
N ARG A 326 -18.10 2.98 -15.46
CA ARG A 326 -17.17 4.10 -15.64
C ARG A 326 -17.60 5.31 -14.82
N LEU A 327 -18.88 5.70 -14.87
CA LEU A 327 -19.44 6.78 -14.04
C LEU A 327 -19.16 6.55 -12.55
N VAL A 328 -19.45 5.35 -12.04
CA VAL A 328 -19.20 4.99 -10.63
C VAL A 328 -17.70 5.02 -10.30
N SER A 329 -16.84 4.62 -11.22
CA SER A 329 -15.38 4.66 -11.01
C SER A 329 -14.87 6.10 -10.93
N GLU A 330 -15.35 7.00 -11.79
CA GLU A 330 -15.04 8.43 -11.71
C GLU A 330 -15.52 9.03 -10.39
N LEU A 331 -16.74 8.72 -9.93
CA LEU A 331 -17.24 9.19 -8.62
C LEU A 331 -16.30 8.82 -7.47
N ARG A 332 -15.73 7.60 -7.47
CA ARG A 332 -14.84 7.13 -6.40
C ARG A 332 -13.52 7.93 -6.34
N GLY A 333 -13.06 8.41 -7.49
CA GLY A 333 -11.85 9.22 -7.62
C GLY A 333 -12.01 10.69 -7.22
N LEU A 334 -13.23 11.15 -6.93
CA LEU A 334 -13.50 12.56 -6.61
C LEU A 334 -13.27 12.91 -5.13
N GLU A 335 -12.87 14.15 -4.88
CA GLU A 335 -12.85 14.76 -3.55
C GLU A 335 -14.24 15.22 -3.09
N VAL A 336 -14.42 15.37 -1.78
CA VAL A 336 -15.72 15.68 -1.14
C VAL A 336 -16.44 16.85 -1.81
N GLU A 337 -15.76 17.98 -2.02
CA GLU A 337 -16.39 19.21 -2.51
C GLU A 337 -16.84 19.09 -3.98
N ILE A 338 -15.98 18.53 -4.84
CA ILE A 338 -16.30 18.30 -6.26
C ILE A 338 -17.40 17.25 -6.41
N LEU A 339 -17.33 16.19 -5.60
CA LEU A 339 -18.35 15.15 -5.57
C LEU A 339 -19.71 15.72 -5.14
N LYS A 340 -19.77 16.59 -4.12
CA LYS A 340 -21.02 17.25 -3.70
C LYS A 340 -21.61 18.10 -4.83
N GLN A 341 -20.78 18.92 -5.48
CA GLN A 341 -21.20 19.74 -6.62
C GLN A 341 -21.76 18.87 -7.76
N ALA A 342 -21.02 17.83 -8.15
CA ALA A 342 -21.43 16.91 -9.19
C ALA A 342 -22.72 16.16 -8.83
N THR A 343 -22.85 15.74 -7.57
CA THR A 343 -24.05 15.07 -7.07
C THR A 343 -25.27 15.97 -7.18
N THR A 344 -25.16 17.25 -6.81
CA THR A 344 -26.26 18.22 -6.98
C THR A 344 -26.68 18.35 -8.44
N GLN A 345 -25.71 18.55 -9.36
CA GLN A 345 -26.01 18.67 -10.80
C GLN A 345 -26.67 17.40 -11.37
N MET A 346 -26.17 16.21 -11.02
CA MET A 346 -26.76 14.94 -11.44
C MET A 346 -28.20 14.80 -10.93
N MET A 347 -28.46 15.19 -9.67
CA MET A 347 -29.80 15.10 -9.07
C MET A 347 -30.81 16.07 -9.71
N GLU A 348 -30.35 17.24 -10.17
CA GLU A 348 -31.15 18.19 -10.94
C GLU A 348 -31.49 17.67 -12.34
N GLU A 349 -30.55 16.97 -13.01
CA GLU A 349 -30.75 16.45 -14.36
C GLU A 349 -31.55 15.14 -14.40
N ASP A 350 -31.25 14.17 -13.53
CA ASP A 350 -31.96 12.90 -13.40
C ASP A 350 -31.76 12.29 -12.01
N LYS A 351 -32.71 12.57 -11.12
CA LYS A 351 -32.69 12.11 -9.72
C LYS A 351 -32.53 10.60 -9.57
N PHE A 352 -33.16 9.80 -10.44
CA PHE A 352 -33.15 8.34 -10.29
C PHE A 352 -31.79 7.77 -10.70
N LEU A 353 -31.25 8.22 -11.83
CA LEU A 353 -29.93 7.80 -12.29
C LEU A 353 -28.83 8.27 -11.31
N ALA A 354 -28.93 9.49 -10.80
CA ALA A 354 -28.02 10.03 -9.81
C ALA A 354 -27.99 9.18 -8.53
N LEU A 355 -29.17 8.83 -8.00
CA LEU A 355 -29.27 7.98 -6.81
C LEU A 355 -28.67 6.59 -7.04
N GLN A 356 -28.87 5.99 -8.22
CA GLN A 356 -28.21 4.73 -8.58
C GLN A 356 -26.68 4.86 -8.59
N ALA A 357 -26.13 5.90 -9.23
CA ALA A 357 -24.69 6.07 -9.33
C ALA A 357 -24.04 6.32 -7.96
N VAL A 358 -24.60 7.25 -7.18
CA VAL A 358 -24.07 7.65 -5.87
C VAL A 358 -24.17 6.49 -4.87
N THR A 359 -25.27 5.73 -4.87
CA THR A 359 -25.37 4.52 -4.05
C THR A 359 -24.31 3.50 -4.44
N GLN A 360 -24.04 3.25 -5.72
CA GLN A 360 -23.02 2.24 -6.10
C GLN A 360 -21.56 2.65 -5.78
N CYS A 361 -21.31 3.91 -5.43
CA CYS A 361 -19.97 4.45 -5.23
C CYS A 361 -19.24 3.90 -4.00
N GLY A 362 -19.83 3.98 -2.80
CA GLY A 362 -19.30 3.33 -1.58
C GLY A 362 -18.00 3.90 -0.98
N THR A 363 -17.48 5.03 -1.47
CA THR A 363 -16.36 5.76 -0.81
C THR A 363 -16.87 6.61 0.36
N PRO A 364 -16.01 6.96 1.34
CA PRO A 364 -16.40 7.87 2.43
C PRO A 364 -17.01 9.18 1.92
N GLU A 365 -16.50 9.74 0.83
CA GLU A 365 -17.02 10.97 0.22
C GLU A 365 -18.40 10.76 -0.39
N CYS A 366 -18.62 9.63 -1.08
CA CYS A 366 -19.94 9.27 -1.60
C CYS A 366 -20.96 9.07 -0.50
N VAL A 367 -20.58 8.44 0.62
CA VAL A 367 -21.44 8.32 1.80
C VAL A 367 -21.75 9.70 2.37
N SER A 368 -20.78 10.60 2.45
CA SER A 368 -21.00 11.99 2.90
C SER A 368 -22.02 12.71 2.02
N SER A 369 -21.90 12.60 0.69
CA SER A 369 -22.88 13.15 -0.25
C SER A 369 -24.27 12.51 -0.07
N MET A 370 -24.36 11.20 0.15
CA MET A 370 -25.63 10.53 0.43
C MET A 370 -26.26 11.02 1.73
N LEU A 371 -25.48 11.14 2.80
CA LEU A 371 -25.94 11.65 4.09
C LEU A 371 -26.42 13.11 3.97
N SER A 372 -25.73 13.92 3.16
CA SER A 372 -26.18 15.28 2.84
C SER A 372 -27.51 15.31 2.08
N ILE A 373 -27.74 14.37 1.15
CA ILE A 373 -29.05 14.23 0.47
C ILE A 373 -30.13 13.79 1.47
N LEU A 374 -29.85 12.78 2.30
CA LEU A 374 -30.80 12.28 3.29
C LEU A 374 -31.19 13.35 4.33
N LYS A 375 -30.25 14.23 4.69
CA LYS A 375 -30.48 15.36 5.58
C LYS A 375 -31.53 16.35 5.06
N THR A 376 -31.68 16.52 3.74
CA THR A 376 -32.65 17.44 3.14
C THR A 376 -34.05 16.82 2.95
N MET A 377 -34.18 15.50 3.15
CA MET A 377 -35.47 14.83 3.09
C MET A 377 -36.32 15.13 4.34
N ASP A 378 -37.60 14.77 4.32
CA ASP A 378 -38.55 15.02 5.40
C ASP A 378 -38.07 14.47 6.76
N SER A 379 -38.13 15.30 7.81
CA SER A 379 -37.65 14.98 9.16
C SER A 379 -38.37 13.79 9.78
N ASP A 380 -39.62 13.56 9.37
CA ASP A 380 -40.50 12.55 9.97
C ASP A 380 -40.44 11.21 9.23
N ALA A 381 -39.69 11.13 8.12
CA ALA A 381 -39.54 9.91 7.33
C ALA A 381 -38.65 8.87 8.04
N VAL A 382 -39.28 7.80 8.53
CA VAL A 382 -38.61 6.68 9.22
C VAL A 382 -37.61 5.97 8.31
N GLU A 383 -37.84 5.98 7.00
CA GLU A 383 -36.95 5.41 5.99
C GLU A 383 -35.60 6.12 5.95
N VAL A 384 -35.56 7.43 6.24
CA VAL A 384 -34.31 8.20 6.30
C VAL A 384 -33.47 7.74 7.48
N ASP A 385 -34.09 7.54 8.64
CA ASP A 385 -33.40 7.06 9.84
C ASP A 385 -32.80 5.66 9.63
N ALA A 386 -33.55 4.77 8.96
CA ALA A 386 -33.08 3.44 8.60
C ALA A 386 -31.90 3.49 7.61
N ALA A 387 -31.97 4.37 6.61
CA ALA A 387 -30.91 4.54 5.62
C ALA A 387 -29.62 5.12 6.24
N VAL A 388 -29.74 6.18 7.05
CA VAL A 388 -28.62 6.77 7.80
C VAL A 388 -27.99 5.73 8.72
N TYR A 389 -28.80 5.00 9.47
CA TYR A 389 -28.35 3.93 10.35
C TYR A 389 -27.54 2.86 9.58
N ALA A 390 -28.07 2.35 8.47
CA ALA A 390 -27.40 1.34 7.65
C ALA A 390 -26.06 1.84 7.10
N LEU A 391 -26.05 3.06 6.53
CA LEU A 391 -24.84 3.67 5.96
C LEU A 391 -23.74 3.82 7.00
N VAL A 392 -24.06 4.34 8.19
CA VAL A 392 -23.09 4.54 9.27
C VAL A 392 -22.55 3.21 9.79
N MET A 393 -23.40 2.21 9.94
CA MET A 393 -23.01 0.90 10.48
C MET A 393 -22.07 0.11 9.57
N MET A 394 -22.26 0.22 8.26
CA MET A 394 -21.45 -0.54 7.30
C MET A 394 -20.03 -0.01 7.13
N HIS A 395 -19.89 1.30 7.07
CA HIS A 395 -18.63 1.92 6.66
C HIS A 395 -17.66 1.94 7.84
N SER A 396 -16.38 2.10 7.51
CA SER A 396 -15.37 2.28 8.55
C SER A 396 -15.46 3.69 9.11
N PRO A 397 -15.27 3.84 10.43
CA PRO A 397 -15.26 5.15 11.04
C PRO A 397 -14.16 5.99 10.38
N THR A 398 -14.56 7.17 9.91
CA THR A 398 -13.66 8.21 9.40
C THR A 398 -14.05 9.52 10.06
N GLY A 399 -13.12 10.46 10.15
CA GLY A 399 -13.45 11.79 10.68
C GLY A 399 -14.60 12.47 9.91
N LEU A 400 -14.69 12.22 8.60
CA LEU A 400 -15.79 12.68 7.75
C LEU A 400 -17.13 12.06 8.18
N LEU A 401 -17.19 10.73 8.30
CA LEU A 401 -18.41 10.03 8.70
C LEU A 401 -18.89 10.45 10.11
N VAL A 402 -17.96 10.64 11.05
CA VAL A 402 -18.25 11.15 12.41
C VAL A 402 -18.88 12.55 12.33
N LYS A 403 -18.28 13.44 11.54
CA LYS A 403 -18.81 14.80 11.34
C LYS A 403 -20.22 14.76 10.74
N ASP A 404 -20.42 13.98 9.69
CA ASP A 404 -21.71 13.92 8.99
C ASP A 404 -22.84 13.40 9.89
N ILE A 405 -22.59 12.34 10.68
CA ILE A 405 -23.61 11.81 11.60
C ILE A 405 -23.87 12.74 12.78
N LEU A 406 -22.86 13.48 13.26
CA LEU A 406 -23.04 14.51 14.29
C LEU A 406 -23.96 15.63 13.78
N GLU A 407 -23.73 16.10 12.56
CA GLU A 407 -24.59 17.12 11.94
C GLU A 407 -26.03 16.65 11.73
N ILE A 408 -26.24 15.38 11.39
CA ILE A 408 -27.59 14.80 11.29
C ILE A 408 -28.22 14.66 12.68
N ALA A 409 -27.47 14.22 13.69
CA ALA A 409 -27.97 14.05 15.05
C ALA A 409 -28.39 15.38 15.71
N GLN A 410 -27.81 16.51 15.28
CA GLN A 410 -28.23 17.84 15.73
C GLN A 410 -29.67 18.18 15.34
N THR A 411 -30.13 17.72 14.17
CA THR A 411 -31.47 18.01 13.66
C THR A 411 -32.44 16.83 13.82
N ARG A 412 -31.92 15.60 13.91
CA ARG A 412 -32.70 14.35 14.03
C ARG A 412 -32.18 13.48 15.18
N GLN A 413 -32.87 13.50 16.31
CA GLN A 413 -32.46 12.78 17.53
C GLN A 413 -33.17 11.43 17.73
N SER A 414 -33.49 10.73 16.64
CA SER A 414 -34.14 9.43 16.73
C SER A 414 -33.20 8.35 17.30
N LYS A 415 -33.79 7.30 17.87
CA LYS A 415 -33.02 6.19 18.47
C LYS A 415 -32.00 5.56 17.50
N PRO A 416 -32.34 5.27 16.21
CA PRO A 416 -31.37 4.73 15.26
C PRO A 416 -30.18 5.65 15.03
N ILE A 417 -30.41 6.95 14.88
CA ILE A 417 -29.35 7.94 14.61
C ILE A 417 -28.41 8.06 15.82
N MET A 418 -28.95 8.15 17.03
CA MET A 418 -28.12 8.22 18.25
C MET A 418 -27.31 6.93 18.47
N TYR A 419 -27.87 5.77 18.14
CA TYR A 419 -27.15 4.50 18.23
C TYR A 419 -26.04 4.38 17.16
N ALA A 420 -26.32 4.83 15.93
CA ALA A 420 -25.32 4.93 14.86
C ALA A 420 -24.16 5.86 15.25
N LEU A 421 -24.46 7.06 15.76
CA LEU A 421 -23.47 8.01 16.25
C LEU A 421 -22.59 7.38 17.35
N SER A 422 -23.21 6.79 18.37
CA SER A 422 -22.48 6.15 19.47
C SER A 422 -21.53 5.05 18.98
N ASN A 423 -21.98 4.21 18.03
CA ASN A 423 -21.14 3.14 17.51
C ASN A 423 -19.98 3.68 16.67
N VAL A 424 -20.21 4.69 15.83
CA VAL A 424 -19.16 5.25 14.96
C VAL A 424 -18.10 6.01 15.75
N VAL A 425 -18.45 6.63 16.88
CA VAL A 425 -17.49 7.31 17.76
C VAL A 425 -16.69 6.31 18.60
N ARG A 426 -17.28 5.16 18.94
CA ARG A 426 -16.62 4.13 19.74
C ARG A 426 -15.58 3.33 18.94
N ARG A 427 -15.83 3.08 17.66
CA ARG A 427 -14.96 2.33 16.75
C ARG A 427 -13.87 3.21 16.18
#